data_AF-A0A7K0J298-F1
#
_entry.id   AF-A0A7K0J298-F1
#
_cell.length_a   1.000
_cell.length_b   1.000
_cell.length_c   1.000
_cell.angle_alpha   90.00
_cell.angle_beta   90.00
_cell.angle_gamma   90.00
#
_symmetry.space_group_name_H-M   'P 1'
#
loop_
_entity.id
_entity.type
_entity.pdbx_description
1 polymer ?
#
loop_
_entity_poly.entity_id
_entity_poly.type
_entity_poly.pdbx_seq_one_letter_code
_entity_poly.pdbx_strand_id
1 'polypeptide(L)'
;MSEMIFLLMLFGLPAAVGFKLARSRGKNPLLWGMLSGVFPFFLVVLHFNKPKHEVRGHFRKCSHCGEIFPWKDTSCKYCGTVV
;
A
#
# COMPACT_ATOMS: atom_id res chain seq x y z
N MET A 1 -17.05 19.50 20.90
CA MET A 1 -17.40 18.48 19.87
C MET A 1 -16.49 18.56 18.65
N SER A 2 -16.17 19.76 18.15
CA SER A 2 -15.27 20.00 17.01
C SER A 2 -13.85 19.46 17.18
N GLU A 3 -13.29 19.52 18.38
CA GLU A 3 -11.91 19.09 18.65
C GLU A 3 -11.72 17.57 18.47
N MET A 4 -12.69 16.78 18.92
CA MET A 4 -12.66 15.31 18.77
C MET A 4 -12.74 14.91 17.30
N ILE A 5 -13.53 15.62 16.51
CA ILE A 5 -13.65 15.41 15.06
C ILE A 5 -12.32 15.75 14.38
N PHE A 6 -11.69 16.86 14.77
CA PHE A 6 -10.40 17.26 14.23
C PHE A 6 -9.31 16.22 14.52
N LEU A 7 -9.24 15.71 15.75
CA LEU A 7 -8.30 14.64 16.12
C LEU A 7 -8.58 13.35 15.34
N LEU A 8 -9.84 12.95 15.20
CA LEU A 8 -10.22 11.76 14.45
C LEU A 8 -9.88 11.91 12.95
N MET A 9 -10.03 13.11 12.40
CA MET A 9 -9.65 13.39 11.02
C MET A 9 -8.12 13.46 10.84
N LEU A 10 -7.39 14.01 11.82
CA LEU A 10 -5.93 14.12 11.73
C LEU A 10 -5.22 12.78 11.91
N PHE A 11 -5.67 11.93 12.84
CA PHE A 11 -5.03 10.64 13.16
C PHE A 11 -5.74 9.45 12.51
N GLY A 12 -7.06 9.49 12.41
CA GLY A 12 -7.88 8.37 11.91
C GLY A 12 -7.81 8.20 10.39
N LEU A 13 -7.81 9.29 9.61
CA LEU A 13 -7.68 9.22 8.16
C LEU A 13 -6.33 8.61 7.74
N PRO A 14 -5.19 9.11 8.25
CA PRO A 14 -3.91 8.50 7.94
C PRO A 14 -3.81 7.05 8.41
N ALA A 15 -4.38 6.70 9.57
CA ALA A 15 -4.41 5.32 10.04
C ALA A 15 -5.19 4.39 9.10
N ALA A 16 -6.38 4.82 8.66
CA ALA A 16 -7.22 4.05 7.74
C ALA A 16 -6.55 3.86 6.36
N VAL A 17 -5.93 4.92 5.83
CA VAL A 17 -5.20 4.88 4.57
C VAL A 17 -3.98 3.95 4.70
N GLY A 18 -3.21 4.08 5.77
CA GLY A 18 -2.04 3.25 6.04
C GLY A 18 -2.40 1.77 6.16
N PHE A 19 -3.48 1.46 6.86
CA PHE A 19 -4.00 0.10 7.00
C PHE A 19 -4.38 -0.51 5.65
N LYS A 20 -5.19 0.22 4.85
CA LYS A 20 -5.63 -0.25 3.52
C LYS A 20 -4.44 -0.45 2.58
N LEU A 21 -3.49 0.49 2.59
CA LEU A 21 -2.32 0.41 1.74
C LEU A 21 -1.42 -0.75 2.14
N ALA A 22 -1.16 -0.97 3.43
CA ALA A 22 -0.35 -2.08 3.91
C ALA A 22 -0.96 -3.44 3.58
N ARG A 23 -2.29 -3.57 3.69
CA ARG A 23 -3.03 -4.78 3.28
C ARG A 23 -2.80 -5.09 1.80
N SER A 24 -2.89 -4.08 0.93
CA SER A 24 -2.63 -4.28 -0.52
C SER A 24 -1.18 -4.61 -0.87
N ARG A 25 -0.24 -4.38 0.06
CA ARG A 25 1.20 -4.58 -0.13
C ARG A 25 1.72 -5.81 0.62
N GLY A 26 0.84 -6.63 1.20
CA GLY A 26 1.22 -7.85 1.92
C GLY A 26 2.03 -7.56 3.20
N LYS A 27 1.91 -6.37 3.77
CA LYS A 27 2.58 -5.96 5.02
C LYS A 27 1.60 -6.02 6.18
N ASN A 28 2.11 -5.98 7.42
CA ASN A 28 1.28 -5.98 8.62
C ASN A 28 0.36 -4.73 8.68
N PRO A 29 -0.96 -4.88 8.46
CA PRO A 29 -1.87 -3.74 8.31
C PRO A 29 -2.02 -2.94 9.61
N LEU A 30 -2.05 -3.62 10.76
CA LEU A 30 -2.19 -3.01 12.08
C LEU A 30 -0.99 -2.13 12.41
N LEU A 31 0.22 -2.65 12.19
CA LEU A 31 1.46 -1.92 12.47
C LEU A 31 1.55 -0.65 11.61
N TRP A 32 1.32 -0.78 10.31
CA TRP A 32 1.40 0.36 9.39
C TRP A 32 0.26 1.34 9.55
N GLY A 33 -0.95 0.89 9.90
CA GLY A 33 -2.07 1.77 10.24
C GLY A 33 -1.77 2.58 11.50
N MET A 34 -1.28 1.95 12.57
CA MET A 34 -0.94 2.66 13.82
C MET A 34 0.20 3.66 13.60
N LEU A 35 1.27 3.27 12.90
CA LEU A 35 2.38 4.16 12.56
C LEU A 35 1.93 5.35 11.71
N SER A 36 1.08 5.11 10.70
CA SER A 36 0.57 6.17 9.83
C SER A 36 -0.41 7.09 10.56
N GLY A 37 -1.16 6.58 11.53
CA GLY A 37 -2.03 7.38 12.37
C GLY A 37 -1.23 8.38 13.20
N VAL A 38 -0.26 7.89 14.00
CA VAL A 38 0.57 8.73 14.87
C VAL A 38 1.47 9.66 14.04
N PHE A 39 2.04 9.14 12.95
CA PHE A 39 2.99 9.84 12.09
C PHE A 39 2.58 9.69 10.62
N PRO A 40 1.82 10.65 10.04
CA PRO A 40 1.30 10.55 8.68
C PRO A 40 2.39 10.44 7.60
N PHE A 41 3.64 10.82 7.90
CA PHE A 41 4.78 10.64 7.01
C PHE A 41 5.02 9.17 6.60
N PHE A 42 4.69 8.19 7.45
CA PHE A 42 4.85 6.78 7.09
C PHE A 42 3.97 6.34 5.92
N LEU A 43 2.91 7.10 5.58
CA LEU A 43 2.14 6.87 4.36
C LEU A 43 3.00 7.03 3.11
N VAL A 44 3.88 8.03 3.09
CA VAL A 44 4.79 8.29 1.97
C VAL A 44 5.78 7.14 1.84
N VAL A 45 6.36 6.72 2.97
CA VAL A 45 7.27 5.55 3.01
C VAL A 45 6.55 4.29 2.51
N LEU A 46 5.33 4.04 2.97
CA LEU A 46 4.53 2.89 2.55
C LEU A 46 4.12 2.96 1.08
N HIS A 47 3.90 4.16 0.54
CA HIS A 47 3.57 4.38 -0.85
C HIS A 47 4.72 4.02 -1.78
N PHE A 48 5.94 4.47 -1.46
CA PHE A 48 7.13 4.19 -2.26
C PHE A 48 7.66 2.77 -2.07
N ASN A 49 7.43 2.17 -0.90
CA ASN A 49 7.90 0.83 -0.61
C ASN A 49 6.97 -0.23 -1.24
N LYS A 50 7.18 -0.47 -2.54
CA LYS A 50 6.54 -1.52 -3.33
C LYS A 50 6.72 -2.91 -2.66
N PRO A 51 5.76 -3.83 -2.84
CA PRO A 51 5.87 -5.15 -2.23
C PRO A 51 7.00 -5.93 -2.91
N LYS A 52 7.76 -6.67 -2.09
CA LYS A 52 8.85 -7.54 -2.56
C LYS A 52 8.39 -8.93 -2.97
N HIS A 53 7.13 -9.27 -2.69
CA HIS A 53 6.53 -10.56 -2.97
C HIS A 53 5.21 -10.35 -3.71
N GLU A 54 4.75 -11.41 -4.38
CA GLU A 54 3.41 -11.42 -4.95
C GLU A 54 2.36 -11.26 -3.86
N VAL A 55 1.35 -10.42 -4.13
CA VAL A 55 0.21 -10.20 -3.25
C VAL A 55 -1.02 -10.50 -4.08
N ARG A 56 -1.62 -11.66 -3.86
CA ARG A 56 -2.81 -12.12 -4.61
C ARG A 56 -3.88 -11.01 -4.62
N GLY A 57 -4.35 -10.64 -5.82
CA GLY A 57 -5.36 -9.59 -6.02
C GLY A 57 -4.84 -8.15 -6.04
N HIS A 58 -3.56 -7.90 -5.77
CA HIS A 58 -2.98 -6.55 -5.79
C HIS A 58 -1.71 -6.44 -6.64
N PHE A 59 -0.75 -7.34 -6.45
CA PHE A 59 0.55 -7.34 -7.14
C PHE A 59 0.91 -8.74 -7.63
N ARG A 60 1.31 -8.87 -8.90
CA ARG A 60 1.79 -10.11 -9.50
C ARG A 60 3.23 -9.98 -9.92
N LYS A 61 3.94 -11.10 -9.89
CA LYS A 61 5.27 -11.23 -10.46
C LYS A 61 5.15 -11.61 -11.93
N CYS A 62 5.88 -10.95 -12.81
CA CYS A 62 5.98 -11.37 -14.21
C CYS A 62 6.74 -12.70 -14.29
N SER A 63 6.23 -13.66 -15.06
CA SER A 63 6.89 -14.95 -15.30
C SER A 63 8.18 -14.82 -16.12
N HIS A 64 8.29 -13.79 -16.94
CA HIS A 64 9.41 -13.62 -17.87
C HIS A 64 10.57 -12.81 -17.27
N CYS A 65 10.29 -11.61 -16.75
CA CYS A 65 11.33 -10.74 -16.18
C CYS A 65 11.43 -10.77 -14.65
N GLY A 66 10.45 -11.37 -13.96
CA GLY A 66 10.44 -11.43 -12.50
C GLY A 66 10.04 -10.12 -11.80
N GLU A 67 9.69 -9.06 -12.54
CA GLU A 67 9.28 -7.77 -11.96
C GLU A 67 7.89 -7.86 -11.31
N ILE A 68 7.70 -7.13 -10.21
CA ILE A 68 6.43 -7.08 -9.48
C ILE A 68 5.64 -5.85 -9.90
N PHE A 69 4.48 -6.08 -10.49
CA PHE A 69 3.62 -5.02 -11.00
C PHE A 69 2.15 -5.20 -10.57
N PRO A 70 1.35 -4.12 -10.61
CA PRO A 70 -0.05 -4.16 -10.19
C PRO A 70 -0.87 -5.14 -11.04
N TRP A 71 -1.78 -5.88 -10.41
CA TRP A 71 -2.72 -6.79 -11.11
C TRP A 71 -3.60 -6.09 -12.16
N LYS A 72 -3.82 -4.78 -12.00
CA LYS A 72 -4.61 -3.97 -12.94
C LYS A 72 -3.93 -3.77 -14.30
N ASP A 73 -2.61 -3.93 -14.38
CA ASP A 73 -1.88 -3.73 -15.63
C ASP A 73 -1.91 -5.06 -16.40
N THR A 74 -2.36 -5.03 -17.66
CA THR A 74 -2.48 -6.24 -18.53
C THR A 74 -1.13 -6.72 -19.07
N SER A 75 -0.16 -5.81 -19.18
CA SER A 75 1.18 -6.11 -19.64
C SER A 75 2.23 -5.62 -18.64
N CYS A 76 3.36 -6.32 -18.60
CA CYS A 76 4.51 -5.84 -17.85
C CYS A 76 5.10 -4.60 -18.55
N LYS A 77 5.26 -3.50 -17.81
CA LYS A 77 5.84 -2.25 -18.35
C LYS A 77 7.29 -2.39 -18.81
N TYR A 78 8.01 -3.40 -18.33
CA TYR A 78 9.43 -3.58 -18.63
C TYR A 78 9.66 -4.53 -19.80
N CYS A 79 9.06 -5.73 -19.78
CA CYS A 79 9.27 -6.72 -20.84
C CYS A 79 8.17 -6.72 -21.91
N GLY A 80 7.07 -5.98 -21.73
CA GLY A 80 5.95 -5.93 -22.67
C GLY A 80 5.13 -7.22 -22.76
N THR A 81 5.53 -8.29 -22.05
CA THR A 81 4.81 -9.55 -22.03
C THR A 81 3.43 -9.33 -21.42
N VAL A 82 2.39 -9.72 -22.17
CA VAL A 82 1.02 -9.86 -21.69
C VAL A 82 0.97 -11.04 -20.73
N VAL A 83 0.43 -10.80 -19.53
CA VAL A 83 0.36 -11.78 -18.43
C VAL A 83 -1.08 -12.08 -18.11
#